data_AF-A0A060ZAW9-F1
#
_entry.id   AF-A0A060ZAW9-F1
#
_cell.length_a   1.000
_cell.length_b   1.000
_cell.length_c   1.000
_cell.angle_alpha   90.00
_cell.angle_beta   90.00
_cell.angle_gamma   90.00
#
_symmetry.space_group_name_H-M   'P 1'
#
loop_
_entity.id
_entity.type
_entity.pdbx_description
1 polymer ?
#
loop_
_entity_poly.entity_id
_entity_poly.type
_entity_poly.pdbx_seq_one_letter_code
_entity_poly.pdbx_strand_id
1 'polypeptide(L)'
;MFLARLIPRMCHAINRVVYVFGSHVKEPPTDVTPTFLTTGVLSTLRQADFVAHSILRESGYSGKISQMPVILTPLHFDRDSSQRQPSCRRSVVVRTFITSDFMTGIPATPGNHIPEEVVLKMVNEIKKIPGISRVMFDLTSKPPGTTEWE
;
A
#
# COMPACT_ATOMS: atom_id res chain seq x y z
N MET A 1 5.71 11.56 -6.54
CA MET A 1 7.00 10.86 -6.75
C MET A 1 8.21 11.61 -6.19
N PHE A 2 8.37 12.93 -6.39
CA PHE A 2 9.54 13.69 -5.89
C PHE A 2 9.81 13.52 -4.38
N LEU A 3 8.79 13.71 -3.53
CA LEU A 3 8.92 13.60 -2.07
C LEU A 3 9.39 12.21 -1.62
N ALA A 4 8.99 11.15 -2.32
CA ALA A 4 9.39 9.78 -2.01
C ALA A 4 10.89 9.52 -2.21
N ARG A 5 11.56 10.34 -3.03
CA ARG A 5 13.02 10.32 -3.18
C ARG A 5 13.71 11.29 -2.23
N LEU A 6 13.08 12.44 -1.96
CA LEU A 6 13.66 13.47 -1.11
C LEU A 6 13.72 13.05 0.37
N ILE A 7 12.62 12.52 0.92
CA ILE A 7 12.52 12.21 2.35
C ILE A 7 13.60 11.20 2.79
N PRO A 8 13.80 10.05 2.11
CA PRO A 8 14.86 9.11 2.52
C PRO A 8 16.28 9.65 2.35
N ARG A 9 16.50 10.62 1.44
CA ARG A 9 17.80 11.30 1.29
C ARG A 9 18.08 12.28 2.44
N MET A 10 17.04 12.88 2.99
CA MET A 10 17.16 13.80 4.13
C MET A 10 17.19 13.05 5.46
N CYS A 11 16.47 11.93 5.55
CA CYS A 11 16.34 11.12 6.76
C CYS A 11 16.60 9.65 6.42
N HIS A 12 17.84 9.20 6.63
CA HIS A 12 18.27 7.85 6.27
C HIS A 12 17.60 6.75 7.13
N ALA A 13 16.94 7.11 8.22
CA ALA A 13 16.14 6.19 9.03
C ALA A 13 14.80 5.81 8.37
N ILE A 14 14.38 6.54 7.32
CA ILE A 14 13.13 6.28 6.61
C ILE A 14 13.41 5.45 5.36
N ASN A 15 13.00 4.18 5.40
CA ASN A 15 13.20 3.25 4.29
C ASN A 15 12.15 3.38 3.18
N ARG A 16 10.94 3.86 3.51
CA ARG A 16 9.80 3.89 2.58
C ARG A 16 8.93 5.13 2.75
N VAL A 17 8.33 5.55 1.65
CA VAL A 17 7.33 6.61 1.58
C VAL A 17 6.11 6.08 0.83
N VAL A 18 4.96 6.11 1.49
CA VAL A 18 3.67 5.70 0.91
C VAL A 18 2.73 6.89 0.75
N TYR A 19 1.87 6.83 -0.26
CA TYR A 19 0.71 7.71 -0.38
C TYR A 19 -0.50 7.04 0.29
N VAL A 20 -1.20 7.75 1.17
CA VAL A 20 -2.40 7.23 1.84
C VAL A 20 -3.64 7.79 1.13
N PHE A 21 -4.48 6.93 0.55
CA PHE A 21 -5.70 7.38 -0.11
C PHE A 21 -6.80 7.80 0.88
N GLY A 22 -7.71 8.65 0.42
CA GLY A 22 -8.82 9.19 1.20
C GLY A 22 -8.63 10.66 1.59
N SER A 23 -9.45 11.13 2.53
CA SER A 23 -9.33 12.47 3.11
C SER A 23 -8.00 12.65 3.85
N HIS A 24 -7.59 13.90 4.08
CA HIS A 24 -6.41 14.21 4.87
C HIS A 24 -6.43 13.49 6.23
N VAL A 25 -5.33 12.79 6.55
CA VAL A 25 -5.15 12.13 7.85
C VAL A 25 -4.84 13.21 8.87
N LYS A 26 -5.84 13.62 9.65
CA LYS A 26 -5.69 14.66 10.68
C LYS A 26 -4.77 14.22 11.81
N GLU A 27 -4.96 12.99 12.27
CA GLU A 27 -4.24 12.40 13.38
C GLU A 27 -3.65 11.05 12.93
N PRO A 28 -2.32 10.94 12.81
CA PRO A 28 -1.70 9.67 12.44
C PRO A 28 -1.85 8.66 13.60
N PRO A 29 -2.03 7.36 13.30
CA PRO A 29 -2.12 6.33 14.34
C PRO A 29 -0.81 6.24 15.11
N THR A 30 -0.90 6.24 16.45
CA THR A 30 0.24 6.12 17.36
C THR A 30 0.36 4.73 18.00
N ASP A 31 -0.67 3.89 17.84
CA ASP A 31 -0.74 2.49 18.21
C ASP A 31 -1.03 1.60 16.98
N VAL A 32 -0.83 0.30 17.14
CA VAL A 32 -0.99 -0.69 16.08
C VAL A 32 -2.06 -1.71 16.47
N THR A 33 -2.80 -2.20 15.47
CA THR A 33 -3.70 -3.35 15.63
C THR A 33 -2.87 -4.61 15.81
N PRO A 34 -2.98 -5.35 16.93
CA PRO A 34 -2.25 -6.62 17.11
C PRO A 34 -2.51 -7.55 15.93
N THR A 35 -1.44 -7.91 15.20
CA THR A 35 -1.54 -8.63 13.93
C THR A 35 -0.49 -9.72 13.88
N PHE A 36 -0.96 -10.95 13.71
CA PHE A 36 -0.15 -12.15 13.59
C PHE A 36 -0.62 -12.95 12.38
N LEU A 37 0.14 -13.98 12.00
CA LEU A 37 -0.18 -14.88 10.88
C LEU A 37 -1.31 -15.86 11.24
N THR A 38 -2.48 -15.32 11.59
CA THR A 38 -3.69 -16.09 11.86
C THR A 38 -4.49 -16.28 10.58
N THR A 39 -5.31 -17.34 10.53
CA THR A 39 -6.14 -17.66 9.36
C THR A 39 -7.03 -16.50 8.92
N GLY A 40 -7.60 -15.74 9.86
CA GLY A 40 -8.41 -14.56 9.56
C GLY A 40 -7.61 -13.45 8.87
N VAL A 41 -6.43 -13.11 9.40
CA VAL A 41 -5.55 -12.08 8.81
C VAL A 41 -5.08 -12.50 7.42
N LEU A 42 -4.68 -13.76 7.26
CA LEU A 42 -4.29 -14.31 5.96
C LEU A 42 -5.45 -14.32 4.96
N SER A 43 -6.67 -14.63 5.40
CA SER A 43 -7.87 -14.57 4.56
C SER A 43 -8.14 -13.16 4.04
N THR A 44 -8.06 -12.15 4.92
CA THR A 44 -8.21 -10.73 4.54
C THR A 44 -7.15 -10.32 3.51
N LEU A 45 -5.88 -10.67 3.74
CA LEU A 45 -4.80 -10.34 2.80
C LEU A 45 -4.97 -11.05 1.46
N ARG A 46 -5.33 -12.34 1.46
CA ARG A 46 -5.62 -13.09 0.23
C ARG A 46 -6.75 -12.46 -0.57
N GLN A 47 -7.80 -11.97 0.09
CA GLN A 47 -8.89 -11.28 -0.58
C GLN A 47 -8.43 -9.94 -1.17
N ALA A 48 -7.66 -9.15 -0.43
CA ALA A 48 -7.13 -7.88 -0.91
C ALA A 48 -6.19 -8.07 -2.11
N ASP A 49 -5.31 -9.07 -2.03
CA ASP A 49 -4.38 -9.45 -3.11
C ASP A 49 -5.14 -9.90 -4.36
N PHE A 50 -6.12 -10.78 -4.20
CA PHE A 50 -6.96 -11.27 -5.30
C PHE A 50 -7.69 -10.14 -6.02
N VAL A 51 -8.27 -9.20 -5.27
CA VAL A 51 -8.99 -8.04 -5.83
C VAL A 51 -8.03 -7.13 -6.60
N ALA A 52 -6.88 -6.80 -6.01
CA ALA A 52 -5.88 -5.96 -6.66
C ALA A 52 -5.37 -6.59 -7.97
N HIS A 53 -4.95 -7.86 -7.92
CA HIS A 53 -4.42 -8.56 -9.09
C HIS A 53 -5.47 -8.80 -10.18
N SER A 54 -6.72 -9.08 -9.80
CA SER A 54 -7.82 -9.23 -10.77
C SER A 54 -8.06 -7.93 -11.54
N ILE A 55 -8.09 -6.78 -10.86
CA ILE A 55 -8.25 -5.47 -11.50
C ILE A 55 -7.05 -5.16 -12.41
N LEU A 56 -5.82 -5.44 -11.97
CA LEU A 56 -4.63 -5.23 -12.80
C LEU A 56 -4.70 -6.07 -14.09
N ARG A 57 -5.10 -7.33 -13.97
CA ARG A 57 -5.21 -8.28 -15.08
C ARG A 57 -6.31 -7.89 -16.06
N GLU A 58 -7.50 -7.57 -15.56
CA GLU A 58 -8.64 -7.13 -16.39
C GLU A 58 -8.34 -5.83 -17.14
N SER A 59 -7.51 -4.95 -16.56
CA SER A 59 -7.10 -3.71 -17.22
C SER A 59 -6.08 -3.90 -18.36
N GLY A 60 -5.46 -5.09 -18.47
CA GLY A 60 -4.42 -5.36 -19.47
C GLY A 60 -3.03 -4.80 -19.14
N TYR A 61 -2.83 -4.25 -17.93
CA TYR A 61 -1.55 -3.63 -17.52
C TYR A 61 -0.61 -4.57 -16.76
N SER A 62 -1.00 -5.83 -16.51
CA SER A 62 -0.14 -6.81 -15.83
C SER A 62 1.24 -6.96 -16.48
N GLY A 63 1.33 -6.89 -17.81
CA GLY A 63 2.62 -6.99 -18.51
C GLY A 63 3.54 -5.78 -18.35
N LYS A 64 3.04 -4.63 -17.86
CA LYS A 64 3.85 -3.43 -17.60
C LYS A 64 4.45 -3.38 -16.20
N ILE A 65 3.99 -4.25 -15.30
CA ILE A 65 4.40 -4.30 -13.90
C ILE A 65 5.16 -5.61 -13.70
N SER A 66 6.43 -5.54 -13.28
CA SER A 66 7.23 -6.74 -13.03
C SER A 66 6.69 -7.52 -11.84
N GLN A 67 6.27 -6.83 -10.78
CA GLN A 67 5.66 -7.44 -9.60
C GLN A 67 4.77 -6.44 -8.87
N MET A 68 3.71 -6.92 -8.22
CA MET A 68 2.82 -6.08 -7.41
C MET A 68 2.54 -6.68 -6.03
N PRO A 69 3.46 -6.60 -5.05
CA PRO A 69 3.14 -7.02 -3.69
C PRO A 69 1.95 -6.25 -3.11
N VAL A 70 1.06 -6.98 -2.46
CA VAL A 70 -0.06 -6.42 -1.67
C VAL A 70 0.21 -6.75 -0.22
N ILE A 71 0.34 -5.72 0.62
CA ILE A 71 0.78 -5.87 2.01
C ILE A 71 -0.32 -5.44 2.96
N LEU A 72 -0.55 -6.22 4.02
CA LEU A 72 -1.46 -5.85 5.10
C LEU A 72 -0.67 -5.26 6.26
N THR A 73 -0.99 -4.02 6.62
CA THR A 73 -0.34 -3.28 7.70
C THR A 73 -1.24 -3.16 8.93
N PRO A 74 -0.70 -3.21 10.15
CA PRO A 74 -1.47 -3.16 11.39
C PRO A 74 -1.93 -1.73 11.74
N LEU A 75 -2.30 -0.91 10.76
CA LEU A 75 -2.61 0.51 10.94
C LEU A 75 -4.12 0.78 10.85
N HIS A 76 -4.68 1.43 11.87
CA HIS A 76 -6.07 1.88 11.93
C HIS A 76 -6.14 3.41 11.98
N PHE A 77 -6.48 4.01 10.83
CA PHE A 77 -6.67 5.44 10.65
C PHE A 77 -8.10 5.88 11.01
N ASP A 78 -8.29 7.21 11.05
CA ASP A 78 -9.60 7.87 11.19
C ASP A 78 -10.33 7.59 12.51
N ARG A 79 -9.56 7.32 13.57
CA ARG A 79 -10.08 7.25 14.94
C ARG A 79 -10.07 8.64 15.57
N ASP A 80 -11.13 8.91 16.32
CA ASP A 80 -11.20 10.08 17.19
C ASP A 80 -10.36 9.80 18.44
N SER A 81 -9.24 10.52 18.60
CA SER A 81 -8.35 10.37 19.76
C SER A 81 -9.05 10.65 21.09
N SER A 82 -10.09 11.49 21.10
CA SER A 82 -10.86 11.80 22.31
C SER A 82 -11.67 10.60 22.81
N GLN A 83 -12.07 9.70 21.91
CA GLN A 83 -12.92 8.54 22.21
C GLN A 83 -12.14 7.29 22.64
N ARG A 84 -10.80 7.35 22.67
CA ARG A 84 -9.89 6.24 23.07
C ARG A 84 -10.26 4.89 22.42
N GLN A 85 -10.71 4.91 21.17
CA GLN A 85 -11.12 3.70 20.47
C GLN A 85 -9.91 2.78 20.19
N PRO A 86 -9.99 1.48 20.54
CA PRO A 86 -8.89 0.57 20.30
C PRO A 86 -8.65 0.33 18.80
N SER A 87 -7.39 0.09 18.44
CA SER A 87 -7.01 -0.25 17.07
C SER A 87 -7.47 -1.68 16.71
N CYS A 88 -8.49 -1.80 15.85
CA CYS A 88 -9.07 -3.08 15.44
C CYS A 88 -9.05 -3.35 13.93
N ARG A 89 -8.75 -2.33 13.11
CA ARG A 89 -8.68 -2.44 11.63
C ARG A 89 -7.24 -2.42 11.13
N ARG A 90 -7.07 -2.83 9.88
CA ARG A 90 -5.77 -2.89 9.20
C ARG A 90 -5.82 -2.07 7.94
N SER A 91 -4.67 -1.74 7.36
CA SER A 91 -4.61 -0.98 6.10
C SER A 91 -3.82 -1.75 5.06
N VAL A 92 -4.14 -1.57 3.79
CA VAL A 92 -3.49 -2.31 2.69
C VAL A 92 -2.53 -1.38 1.96
N VAL A 93 -1.33 -1.86 1.63
CA VAL A 93 -0.40 -1.20 0.72
C VAL A 93 -0.40 -1.94 -0.60
N VAL A 94 -0.63 -1.21 -1.70
CA VAL A 94 -0.38 -1.69 -3.06
C VAL A 94 1.02 -1.22 -3.44
N ARG A 95 1.92 -2.18 -3.66
CA ARG A 95 3.29 -1.90 -4.09
C ARG A 95 3.45 -2.33 -5.53
N THR A 96 3.38 -1.41 -6.47
CA THR A 96 3.77 -1.70 -7.85
C THR A 96 5.29 -1.63 -7.98
N PHE A 97 5.87 -2.50 -8.79
CA PHE A 97 7.32 -2.51 -9.01
C PHE A 97 7.66 -2.84 -10.46
N ILE A 98 8.51 -2.01 -11.07
CA ILE A 98 9.00 -2.13 -12.44
C ILE A 98 10.52 -2.23 -12.37
N THR A 99 11.05 -3.29 -12.96
CA THR A 99 12.49 -3.61 -12.98
C THR A 99 12.83 -4.53 -14.15
N SER A 100 14.09 -4.43 -14.62
CA SER A 100 14.68 -5.34 -15.61
C SER A 100 15.54 -6.45 -14.98
N ASP A 101 16.08 -6.24 -13.77
CA ASP A 101 17.09 -7.10 -13.15
C ASP A 101 16.86 -7.39 -11.66
N PHE A 102 15.77 -6.84 -11.09
CA PHE A 102 15.44 -6.84 -9.66
C PHE A 102 16.52 -6.26 -8.73
N MET A 103 17.65 -5.74 -9.23
CA MET A 103 18.66 -5.03 -8.44
C MET A 103 18.26 -3.59 -8.20
N THR A 104 17.69 -2.95 -9.21
CA THR A 104 17.09 -1.61 -9.12
C THR A 104 15.66 -1.63 -9.62
N GLY A 105 14.86 -0.65 -9.22
CA GLY A 105 13.52 -0.54 -9.79
C GLY A 105 12.74 0.63 -9.24
N ILE A 106 11.66 0.94 -9.94
CA ILE A 106 10.78 2.06 -9.62
C ILE A 106 9.36 1.55 -9.37
N PRO A 107 8.58 2.22 -8.52
CA PRO A 107 7.16 1.94 -8.48
C PRO A 107 6.48 2.55 -9.72
N ALA A 108 5.41 1.92 -10.15
CA ALA A 108 4.62 2.42 -11.26
C ALA A 108 3.98 3.74 -10.85
N THR A 109 4.24 4.79 -11.62
CA THR A 109 3.60 6.09 -11.40
C THR A 109 2.20 6.07 -12.02
N PRO A 110 1.11 6.26 -11.23
CA PRO A 110 -0.23 6.39 -11.76
C PRO A 110 -0.32 7.54 -12.77
N GLY A 111 -1.06 7.34 -13.86
CA GLY A 111 -1.15 8.28 -14.99
C GLY A 111 0.02 8.21 -15.98
N ASN A 112 1.05 7.41 -15.71
CA ASN A 112 2.18 7.20 -16.63
C ASN A 112 2.32 5.71 -17.00
N HIS A 113 2.69 4.87 -16.02
CA HIS A 113 2.94 3.45 -16.28
C HIS A 113 1.67 2.61 -16.15
N ILE A 114 0.75 3.04 -15.28
CA ILE A 114 -0.55 2.43 -15.02
C ILE A 114 -1.60 3.56 -15.01
N PRO A 115 -2.80 3.38 -15.61
CA PRO A 115 -3.83 4.41 -15.58
C PRO A 115 -4.27 4.71 -14.15
N GLU A 116 -4.52 5.98 -13.86
CA GLU A 116 -4.95 6.40 -12.52
C GLU A 116 -6.29 5.76 -12.13
N GLU A 117 -7.21 5.63 -13.09
CA GLU A 117 -8.50 4.96 -12.90
C GLU A 117 -8.37 3.51 -12.41
N VAL A 118 -7.34 2.78 -12.87
CA VAL A 118 -7.09 1.39 -12.48
C VAL A 118 -6.67 1.34 -11.02
N VAL A 119 -5.78 2.25 -10.61
CA VAL A 119 -5.32 2.36 -9.23
C VAL A 119 -6.47 2.79 -8.31
N LEU A 120 -7.27 3.77 -8.72
CA LEU A 120 -8.45 4.20 -7.96
C LEU A 120 -9.51 3.08 -7.85
N LYS A 121 -9.70 2.28 -8.90
CA LYS A 121 -10.58 1.10 -8.85
C LYS A 121 -10.06 0.08 -7.83
N MET A 122 -8.75 -0.21 -7.80
CA MET A 122 -8.16 -1.08 -6.78
C MET A 122 -8.42 -0.55 -5.37
N VAL A 123 -8.17 0.74 -5.15
CA VAL A 123 -8.40 1.40 -3.85
C VAL A 123 -9.85 1.25 -3.41
N ASN A 124 -10.80 1.53 -4.30
CA ASN A 124 -12.23 1.48 -3.99
C ASN A 124 -12.71 0.06 -3.68
N GLU A 125 -12.28 -0.95 -4.45
CA GLU A 125 -12.69 -2.34 -4.20
C GLU A 125 -12.02 -2.93 -2.95
N ILE A 126 -10.74 -2.69 -2.73
CA ILE A 126 -10.03 -3.17 -1.53
C ILE A 126 -10.65 -2.54 -0.26
N LYS A 127 -11.04 -1.27 -0.31
CA LYS A 127 -11.65 -0.57 0.83
C LYS A 127 -13.00 -1.18 1.27
N LYS A 128 -13.70 -1.90 0.38
CA LYS A 128 -14.96 -2.60 0.73
C LYS A 128 -14.72 -3.86 1.55
N ILE A 129 -13.49 -4.38 1.61
CA ILE A 129 -13.16 -5.60 2.36
C ILE A 129 -13.34 -5.32 3.87
N PRO A 130 -14.08 -6.18 4.60
CA PRO A 130 -14.26 -6.01 6.04
C PRO A 130 -12.94 -5.93 6.79
N GLY A 131 -12.83 -4.95 7.69
CA GLY A 131 -11.64 -4.75 8.51
C GLY A 131 -10.53 -3.91 7.86
N ILE A 132 -10.70 -3.45 6.62
CA ILE A 132 -9.78 -2.48 6.00
C ILE A 132 -10.15 -1.04 6.40
N SER A 133 -9.16 -0.31 6.92
CA SER A 133 -9.25 1.11 7.30
C SER A 133 -8.92 1.99 6.10
N ARG A 134 -7.68 1.90 5.59
CA ARG A 134 -7.23 2.65 4.42
C ARG A 134 -6.44 1.79 3.45
N VAL A 135 -6.32 2.30 2.23
CA VAL A 135 -5.45 1.75 1.19
C VAL A 135 -4.35 2.77 0.94
N MET A 136 -3.14 2.29 0.71
CA MET A 136 -1.93 3.05 0.52
C MET A 136 -1.21 2.59 -0.76
N PHE A 137 -0.39 3.45 -1.34
CA PHE A 137 0.43 3.15 -2.52
C PHE A 137 1.90 3.38 -2.21
N ASP A 138 2.77 2.39 -2.42
CA ASP A 138 4.21 2.56 -2.22
C ASP A 138 4.83 3.39 -3.34
N LEU A 139 5.52 4.48 -2.97
CA LEU A 139 6.18 5.41 -3.88
C LEU A 139 7.71 5.23 -3.90
N THR A 140 8.22 4.26 -3.15
CA THR A 140 9.66 4.07 -2.91
C THR A 140 10.33 3.28 -4.03
N SER A 141 11.43 3.81 -4.56
CA SER A 141 12.30 3.08 -5.51
C SER A 141 13.26 2.14 -4.77
N LYS A 142 13.83 1.17 -5.50
CA LYS A 142 14.95 0.36 -5.03
C LYS A 142 16.25 0.88 -5.66
N PRO A 143 17.24 1.35 -4.87
CA PRO A 143 17.19 1.70 -3.43
C PRO A 143 16.42 3.02 -3.15
N PRO A 144 16.01 3.33 -1.88
CA PRO A 144 16.36 2.66 -0.62
C PRO A 144 15.41 1.51 -0.22
N GLY A 145 14.26 1.36 -0.87
CA GLY A 145 13.34 0.26 -0.60
C GLY A 145 13.76 -1.04 -1.29
N THR A 146 12.99 -2.10 -1.04
CA THR A 146 13.11 -3.41 -1.71
C THR A 146 11.76 -3.87 -2.24
N THR A 147 11.81 -4.78 -3.23
CA THR A 147 10.94 -5.97 -3.40
C THR A 147 9.71 -6.09 -2.50
N GLU A 148 9.86 -6.95 -1.52
CA GLU A 148 8.88 -7.13 -0.49
C GLU A 148 9.05 -6.05 0.58
N TRP A 149 8.09 -5.96 1.50
CA TRP A 149 8.24 -5.12 2.70
C TRP A 149 9.00 -5.81 3.82
N GLU A 150 9.19 -7.13 3.74
CA GLU A 150 9.96 -7.99 4.66
C GLU A 150 10.72 -9.06 3.88
#